data_AF-A0A7Z7NPS5-F1
#
_entry.id   AF-A0A7Z7NPS5-F1
#
_cell.length_a   1.000
_cell.length_b   1.000
_cell.length_c   1.000
_cell.angle_alpha   90.00
_cell.angle_beta   90.00
_cell.angle_gamma   90.00
#
_symmetry.space_group_name_H-M   'P 1'
#
loop_
_entity.id
_entity.type
_entity.pdbx_description
1 polymer ?
#
loop_
_entity_poly.entity_id
_entity_poly.type
_entity_poly.pdbx_seq_one_letter_code
_entity_poly.pdbx_strand_id
1 'polypeptide(L)'
;MLARRWLDRQDRLRGSRVYRCAACGGRFAVTGDALGAIEQGRWDVAELKVAIRESIASGVLPRIENGNGRPGVIAIGRQAS
;
A
#
# COMPACT_ATOMS: atom_id res chain seq x y z
N MET A 1 -2.34 -22.16 13.36
CA MET A 1 -3.11 -21.26 12.47
C MET A 1 -3.59 -20.05 13.30
N LEU A 2 -2.68 -19.13 13.66
CA LEU A 2 -2.88 -18.05 14.66
C LEU A 2 -2.48 -16.66 14.12
N ALA A 3 -2.49 -16.48 12.80
CA ALA A 3 -1.96 -15.27 12.15
C ALA A 3 -2.92 -14.05 12.13
N ARG A 4 -4.12 -14.14 12.74
CA ARG A 4 -5.24 -13.24 12.44
C ARG A 4 -5.65 -12.22 13.50
N ARG A 5 -5.02 -12.19 14.70
CA ARG A 5 -5.61 -11.43 15.83
C ARG A 5 -4.71 -10.44 16.59
N TRP A 6 -3.40 -10.33 16.30
CA TRP A 6 -2.48 -9.59 17.19
C TRP A 6 -1.74 -8.38 16.59
N LEU A 7 -1.63 -8.23 15.26
CA LEU A 7 -0.97 -7.05 14.65
C LEU A 7 -1.91 -5.86 14.38
N ASP A 8 -3.23 -6.04 14.54
CA ASP A 8 -4.26 -5.02 14.33
C ASP A 8 -4.22 -3.83 15.31
N ARG A 9 -3.43 -3.90 16.40
CA ARG A 9 -3.58 -2.96 17.52
C ARG A 9 -2.73 -1.69 17.43
N GLN A 10 -1.66 -1.65 16.65
CA GLN A 10 -0.80 -0.46 16.52
C GLN A 10 -1.09 0.41 15.26
N ASP A 11 -1.87 -0.09 14.29
CA ASP A 11 -2.16 0.61 13.02
C ASP A 11 -3.32 1.62 13.09
N ARG A 12 -4.04 1.67 14.21
CA ARG A 12 -5.24 2.52 14.38
C ARG A 12 -4.98 4.01 14.38
N LEU A 13 -3.73 4.46 14.47
CA LEU A 13 -3.40 5.89 14.59
C LEU A 13 -3.10 6.58 13.24
N ARG A 14 -2.94 5.85 12.12
CA ARG A 14 -2.73 6.44 10.76
C ARG A 14 -3.44 5.73 9.60
N GLY A 15 -4.36 4.80 9.88
CA GLY A 15 -5.32 4.28 8.89
C GLY A 15 -4.74 3.61 7.64
N SER A 16 -3.47 3.17 7.66
CA SER A 16 -2.81 2.54 6.51
C SER A 16 -2.42 1.10 6.87
N ARG A 17 -2.54 0.17 5.92
CA ARG A 17 -2.08 -1.23 6.06
C ARG A 17 -0.87 -1.48 5.17
N VAL A 18 0.11 -2.25 5.67
CA VAL A 18 1.29 -2.64 4.89
C VAL A 18 1.11 -4.03 4.26
N TYR A 19 1.44 -4.13 2.98
CA TYR A 19 1.35 -5.32 2.15
C TYR A 19 2.70 -5.67 1.55
N ARG A 20 2.83 -6.90 1.05
CA ARG A 20 3.98 -7.39 0.29
C ARG A 20 3.59 -7.59 -1.16
N CYS A 21 4.34 -7.01 -2.09
CA CYS A 21 4.16 -7.22 -3.52
C CYS A 21 4.53 -8.68 -3.85
N ALA A 22 3.56 -9.45 -4.35
CA ALA A 22 3.78 -10.85 -4.71
C ALA A 22 4.78 -11.03 -5.87
N ALA A 23 4.95 -10.02 -6.73
CA ALA A 23 5.81 -10.10 -7.91
C ALA A 23 7.30 -9.80 -7.62
N CYS A 24 7.58 -8.77 -6.79
CA CYS A 24 8.95 -8.34 -6.51
C CYS A 24 9.36 -8.49 -5.03
N GLY A 25 8.46 -8.95 -4.15
CA GLY A 25 8.74 -9.20 -2.74
C GLY A 25 8.86 -7.95 -1.85
N GLY A 26 8.90 -6.74 -2.41
CA GLY A 26 8.97 -5.49 -1.67
C GLY A 26 7.67 -5.11 -0.96
N ARG A 27 7.75 -4.18 -0.01
CA ARG A 27 6.64 -3.73 0.82
C ARG A 27 6.00 -2.47 0.27
N PHE A 28 4.70 -2.28 0.51
CA PHE A 28 3.98 -1.04 0.22
C PHE A 28 2.84 -0.85 1.23
N ALA A 29 2.45 0.39 1.50
CA ALA A 29 1.31 0.71 2.34
C ALA A 29 0.08 1.11 1.51
N VAL A 30 -1.13 0.99 2.07
CA VAL A 30 -2.38 1.45 1.47
C VAL A 30 -3.25 2.05 2.56
N THR A 31 -3.74 3.28 2.39
CA THR A 31 -4.72 3.89 3.31
C THR A 31 -6.08 3.19 3.22
N GLY A 32 -6.90 3.26 4.27
CA GLY A 32 -8.18 2.53 4.32
C GLY A 32 -9.19 2.97 3.26
N ASP A 33 -9.24 4.26 2.95
CA ASP A 33 -10.05 4.84 1.86
C ASP A 33 -9.57 4.41 0.47
N ALA A 34 -8.25 4.37 0.25
CA ALA A 34 -7.66 3.83 -0.97
C ALA A 34 -7.97 2.35 -1.13
N LEU A 35 -7.86 1.57 -0.05
CA LEU A 35 -8.21 0.16 -0.07
C LEU A 35 -9.69 -0.05 -0.44
N GLY A 36 -10.60 0.73 0.15
CA GLY A 36 -12.02 0.67 -0.17
C GLY A 36 -12.32 1.02 -1.63
N ALA A 37 -11.62 2.01 -2.20
CA ALA A 37 -11.78 2.37 -3.61
C ALA A 37 -11.27 1.27 -4.57
N ILE A 38 -10.16 0.62 -4.22
CA ILE A 38 -9.60 -0.53 -4.96
C ILE A 38 -10.56 -1.72 -4.92
N GLU A 39 -11.06 -2.08 -3.73
CA GLU A 39 -11.98 -3.21 -3.54
C GLU A 39 -13.32 -3.02 -4.29
N GLN A 40 -13.76 -1.77 -4.44
CA GLN A 40 -14.96 -1.44 -5.21
C GLN A 40 -14.72 -1.33 -6.72
N GLY A 41 -13.50 -1.57 -7.19
CA GLY A 41 -13.15 -1.49 -8.62
C GLY A 41 -13.20 -0.07 -9.20
N ARG A 42 -13.09 0.97 -8.36
CA ARG A 42 -13.17 2.37 -8.80
C ARG A 42 -11.91 2.86 -9.51
N TRP A 43 -10.78 2.19 -9.31
CA TRP A 43 -9.48 2.58 -9.83
C TRP A 43 -8.89 1.48 -10.69
N ASP A 44 -8.21 1.89 -11.77
CA ASP A 44 -7.36 0.98 -12.52
C ASP A 44 -6.14 0.59 -11.67
N VAL A 45 -6.12 -0.68 -11.27
CA VAL A 45 -5.06 -1.25 -10.44
C VAL A 45 -3.79 -1.55 -11.23
N ALA A 46 -3.83 -1.54 -12.57
CA ALA A 46 -2.66 -1.85 -13.40
C ALA A 46 -1.59 -0.76 -13.28
N GLU A 47 -1.98 0.51 -13.46
CA GLU A 47 -1.06 1.65 -13.32
C GLU A 47 -0.51 1.76 -11.89
N LEU A 48 -1.37 1.58 -10.88
CA LEU A 48 -0.96 1.54 -9.48
C LEU A 48 0.09 0.46 -9.22
N LYS A 49 -0.09 -0.74 -9.78
CA LYS A 49 0.89 -1.83 -9.63
C LYS A 49 2.23 -1.49 -10.27
N VAL A 50 2.24 -0.81 -11.42
CA VAL A 50 3.47 -0.37 -12.09
C VAL A 50 4.19 0.66 -11.22
N ALA A 51 3.52 1.73 -10.81
CA ALA A 51 4.11 2.78 -9.97
C ALA A 51 4.66 2.25 -8.63
N ILE A 52 3.94 1.32 -8.00
CA ILE A 52 4.40 0.66 -6.77
C ILE A 52 5.69 -0.15 -7.02
N ARG A 53 5.77 -0.89 -8.12
CA ARG A 53 6.94 -1.71 -8.44
C ARG A 53 8.16 -0.85 -8.75
N GLU A 54 7.99 0.24 -9.49
CA GLU A 54 9.07 1.20 -9.77
C GLU A 54 9.58 1.86 -8.48
N SER A 55 8.66 2.27 -7.60
CA SER A 55 9.03 2.83 -6.29
C SER A 55 9.79 1.81 -5.42
N ILE A 56 9.34 0.56 -5.38
CA ILE A 56 10.07 -0.52 -4.67
C ILE A 56 11.45 -0.74 -5.29
N ALA A 57 11.57 -0.79 -6.62
CA ALA A 57 12.84 -1.02 -7.31
C ALA A 57 13.87 0.09 -7.02
N SER A 58 13.42 1.31 -6.76
CA SER A 58 14.26 2.43 -6.30
C SER A 58 14.57 2.43 -4.79
N GLY A 59 14.18 1.36 -4.06
CA GLY A 59 14.42 1.20 -2.64
C GLY A 59 13.52 2.05 -1.75
N VAL A 60 12.41 2.57 -2.28
CA VAL A 60 11.44 3.38 -1.54
C VAL A 60 10.32 2.50 -0.99
N LEU A 61 9.80 2.83 0.20
CA LEU A 61 8.54 2.29 0.70
C LEU A 61 7.38 3.19 0.21
N PRO A 62 6.63 2.77 -0.82
CA PRO A 62 5.49 3.55 -1.29
C PRO A 62 4.25 3.33 -0.43
N ARG A 63 3.36 4.32 -0.42
CA ARG A 63 1.99 4.25 0.08
C ARG A 63 1.01 4.66 -1.01
N ILE A 64 -0.03 3.84 -1.21
CA ILE A 64 -1.21 4.22 -1.98
C ILE A 64 -2.15 5.01 -1.07
N GLU A 65 -2.60 6.16 -1.54
CA GLU A 65 -3.59 6.99 -0.87
C GLU A 65 -4.58 7.60 -1.85
N ASN A 66 -5.70 8.12 -1.34
CA ASN A 66 -6.64 8.90 -2.13
C ASN A 66 -6.27 10.38 -2.06
N GLY A 67 -5.71 10.92 -3.14
CA GLY A 67 -5.48 12.35 -3.31
C GLY A 67 -6.61 12.97 -4.11
N ASN A 68 -7.47 13.76 -3.46
CA ASN A 68 -8.56 14.51 -4.12
C ASN A 68 -9.48 13.64 -5.01
N GLY A 69 -9.84 12.44 -4.55
CA GLY A 69 -10.70 11.51 -5.28
C GLY A 69 -9.98 10.62 -6.30
N ARG A 70 -8.65 10.75 -6.43
CA ARG A 70 -7.82 10.00 -7.35
C ARG A 70 -6.78 9.14 -6.62
N PRO A 71 -6.37 8.00 -7.20
CA PRO A 71 -5.28 7.22 -6.64
C PRO A 71 -3.97 8.02 -6.71
N GLY A 72 -3.22 8.02 -5.61
CA GLY A 72 -1.86 8.56 -5.54
C GLY A 72 -0.90 7.52 -4.95
N VAL A 73 0.33 7.49 -5.44
CA VAL A 73 1.44 6.72 -4.86
C VAL A 73 2.48 7.69 -4.35
N ILE A 74 2.71 7.70 -3.04
CA ILE A 74 3.68 8.60 -2.40
C ILE A 74 4.79 7.81 -1.70
N ALA A 75 5.96 8.42 -1.56
CA ALA A 75 7.05 7.86 -0.77
C ALA A 75 6.81 8.14 0.72
N ILE A 76 6.81 7.09 1.56
CA ILE A 76 6.66 7.23 3.01
C ILE A 76 7.87 6.71 3.80
N GLY A 77 8.90 6.22 3.12
CA GLY A 77 10.10 5.68 3.74
C GLY A 77 10.99 4.93 2.75
N ARG A 78 11.82 4.03 3.27
CA ARG A 78 12.70 3.14 2.48
C ARG A 78 12.26 1.69 2.65
N GLN A 79 12.53 0.86 1.64
CA GLN A 79 12.44 -0.59 1.80
C GLN A 79 13.38 -1.02 2.94
N ALA A 80 12.87 -1.77 3.91
CA ALA A 80 13.71 -2.45 4.87
C ALA A 80 14.32 -3.68 4.19
N SER A 81 15.65 -3.70 4.12
CA SER A 81 16.49 -4.79 3.61
C SER A 81 16.18 -6.12 4.27
#